data_AF-A0A1Q6TU53-F1
#
_entry.id   AF-A0A1Q6TU53-F1
#
_cell.length_a   1.000
_cell.length_b   1.000
_cell.length_c   1.000
_cell.angle_alpha   90.00
_cell.angle_beta   90.00
_cell.angle_gamma   90.00
#
_symmetry.space_group_name_H-M   'P 1'
#
loop_
_entity.id
_entity.type
_entity.pdbx_description
1 polymer ?
#
loop_
_entity_poly.entity_id
_entity_poly.type
_entity_poly.pdbx_seq_one_letter_code
_entity_poly.pdbx_strand_id
1 'polypeptide(L)'
;MKIEIGESLILSWLKHAKECKIVQLNWKPSDSWSLYNEQEATRLLTIIEQHFPVFKNSKPEQLIKQAEIDVLGLNIDENMNHYYAVDVAYHEQGLRYGKTSQECISIVLKKMLRSALLLYLYFNLKNGDIIFASPKINPAVHNDLEKQINNIDKLIKDLGFEYNFRLIANDNFTKSILTPIIEISSTVADTSELFMRALQLSNLCKKESNKQVNQISKNINKNIAYNEFKIGSTVKNKMKYLLKNNQLTAQDILNLKDKNYCKKTFNLKYPLLINKNESRYDDKGRARYWVTLFEDEYYVCNDWYENQRQDFENWCSKIQNNN
;
A
#
# COMPACT_ATOMS: atom_id res chain seq x y z
N MET A 1 23.29 8.90 1.34
CA MET A 1 22.24 8.12 0.65
C MET A 1 21.38 9.11 -0.11
N LYS A 2 21.26 8.96 -1.43
CA LYS A 2 20.36 9.79 -2.23
C LYS A 2 18.97 9.17 -2.09
N ILE A 3 18.04 9.88 -1.45
CA ILE A 3 16.64 9.41 -1.35
C ILE A 3 15.97 9.81 -2.65
N GLU A 4 15.56 8.82 -3.46
CA GLU A 4 14.77 9.07 -4.66
C GLU A 4 13.31 9.35 -4.28
N ILE A 5 12.65 10.23 -5.04
CA ILE A 5 11.28 10.65 -4.72
C ILE A 5 10.28 9.48 -4.80
N GLY A 6 10.54 8.52 -5.70
CA GLY A 6 9.75 7.29 -5.83
C GLY A 6 9.81 6.43 -4.57
N GLU A 7 11.01 6.17 -4.07
CA GLU A 7 11.24 5.44 -2.81
C GLU A 7 10.56 6.12 -1.62
N SER A 8 10.70 7.44 -1.52
CA SER A 8 10.07 8.23 -0.44
C SER A 8 8.53 8.14 -0.47
N LEU A 9 7.93 8.17 -1.66
CA LEU A 9 6.49 7.91 -1.83
C LEU A 9 6.12 6.50 -1.41
N ILE A 10 6.85 5.48 -1.88
CA ILE A 10 6.58 4.08 -1.54
C ILE A 10 6.74 3.84 -0.04
N LEU A 11 7.71 4.46 0.63
CA LEU A 11 7.83 4.39 2.09
C LEU A 11 6.58 4.90 2.78
N SER A 12 6.08 6.07 2.35
CA SER A 12 4.86 6.65 2.89
C SER A 12 3.67 5.71 2.63
N TRP A 13 3.59 5.14 1.43
CA TRP A 13 2.56 4.20 1.05
C TRP A 13 2.57 2.91 1.88
N LEU A 14 3.72 2.28 2.05
CA LEU A 14 3.83 1.07 2.87
C LEU A 14 3.47 1.35 4.32
N LYS A 15 3.93 2.48 4.86
CA LYS A 15 3.67 2.85 6.26
C LYS A 15 2.20 3.15 6.53
N HIS A 16 1.59 3.99 5.69
CA HIS A 16 0.23 4.50 5.96
C HIS A 16 -0.86 3.67 5.29
N ALA A 17 -0.61 3.16 4.08
CA ALA A 17 -1.59 2.39 3.33
C ALA A 17 -1.53 0.89 3.58
N LYS A 18 -0.30 0.34 3.65
CA LYS A 18 -0.10 -1.06 3.99
C LYS A 18 0.10 -1.32 5.46
N GLU A 19 0.06 -0.28 6.30
CA GLU A 19 0.24 -0.37 7.75
C GLU A 19 1.51 -1.15 8.15
N CYS A 20 2.57 -1.03 7.35
CA CYS A 20 3.87 -1.57 7.68
C CYS A 20 4.43 -0.85 8.90
N LYS A 21 4.79 -1.61 9.94
CA LYS A 21 5.35 -1.08 11.18
C LYS A 21 6.85 -0.80 11.02
N ILE A 22 7.50 -1.57 10.14
CA ILE A 22 8.89 -1.34 9.75
C ILE A 22 8.91 -1.10 8.25
N VAL A 23 9.61 -0.06 7.83
CA VAL A 23 9.86 0.24 6.43
C VAL A 23 11.31 0.68 6.28
N GLN A 24 12.04 0.07 5.37
CA GLN A 24 13.44 0.36 5.09
C GLN A 24 13.62 0.71 3.62
N LEU A 25 14.17 1.89 3.35
CA LEU A 25 14.62 2.29 2.02
C LEU A 25 15.97 1.63 1.70
N ASN A 26 16.21 1.36 0.42
CA ASN A 26 17.48 0.86 -0.11
C ASN A 26 17.99 -0.35 0.69
N TRP A 27 17.10 -1.31 0.93
CA TRP A 27 17.44 -2.49 1.75
C TRP A 27 18.51 -3.30 1.03
N LYS A 28 19.59 -3.58 1.75
CA LYS A 28 20.74 -4.36 1.29
C LYS A 28 21.15 -5.33 2.40
N PRO A 29 21.52 -6.57 2.06
CA PRO A 29 22.07 -7.49 3.04
C PRO A 29 23.45 -7.02 3.49
N SER A 30 23.80 -7.33 4.74
CA SER A 30 25.19 -7.26 5.18
C SER A 30 25.97 -8.47 4.67
N ASP A 31 27.23 -8.28 4.27
CA ASP A 31 28.14 -9.38 3.91
C ASP A 31 28.38 -10.36 5.08
N SER A 32 28.10 -9.93 6.31
CA SER A 32 28.23 -10.75 7.53
C SER A 32 27.00 -11.58 7.88
N TRP A 33 25.88 -11.46 7.14
CA TRP A 33 24.65 -12.19 7.45
C TRP A 33 24.70 -13.62 6.92
N SER A 34 24.28 -14.57 7.76
CA SER A 34 24.10 -15.97 7.36
C SER A 34 22.91 -16.11 6.41
N LEU A 35 23.05 -16.98 5.41
CA LEU A 35 21.98 -17.35 4.50
C LEU A 35 21.21 -18.55 5.06
N TYR A 36 19.88 -18.58 4.88
CA TYR A 36 19.05 -19.70 5.30
C TYR A 36 19.05 -20.86 4.27
N ASN A 37 18.74 -20.55 3.00
CA ASN A 37 18.38 -21.55 1.98
C ASN A 37 19.30 -21.52 0.75
N GLU A 38 20.62 -21.38 0.95
CA GLU A 38 21.58 -21.10 -0.14
C GLU A 38 21.57 -22.14 -1.27
N GLN A 39 21.60 -23.44 -0.92
CA GLN A 39 21.60 -24.52 -1.93
C GLN A 39 20.30 -24.54 -2.74
N GLU A 40 19.16 -24.39 -2.08
CA GLU A 40 17.85 -24.40 -2.74
C GLU A 40 17.64 -23.14 -3.56
N ALA A 41 18.03 -21.96 -3.05
CA ALA A 41 17.99 -20.72 -3.81
C ALA A 41 18.87 -20.78 -5.08
N THR A 42 20.00 -21.47 -5.03
CA THR A 42 20.85 -21.70 -6.21
C THR A 42 20.16 -22.58 -7.26
N ARG A 43 19.45 -23.62 -6.83
CA ARG A 43 18.62 -24.45 -7.72
C ARG A 43 17.46 -23.64 -8.31
N LEU A 44 16.75 -22.88 -7.48
CA LEU A 44 15.66 -22.01 -7.91
C LEU A 44 16.14 -21.00 -8.96
N LEU A 45 17.28 -20.36 -8.73
CA LEU A 45 17.87 -19.43 -9.69
C LEU A 45 18.16 -20.11 -11.03
N THR A 46 18.67 -21.35 -11.01
CA THR A 46 18.93 -22.12 -12.24
C THR A 46 17.64 -22.42 -13.01
N ILE A 47 16.58 -22.84 -12.32
CA ILE A 47 15.26 -23.11 -12.93
C ILE A 47 14.65 -21.81 -13.48
N ILE A 48 14.73 -20.72 -12.73
CA ILE A 48 14.23 -19.42 -13.14
C ILE A 48 14.98 -18.94 -14.39
N GLU A 49 16.30 -19.05 -14.44
CA GLU A 49 17.10 -18.58 -15.58
C GLU A 49 16.83 -19.39 -16.87
N GLN A 50 16.48 -20.68 -16.74
CA GLN A 50 16.05 -21.50 -17.88
C GLN A 50 14.74 -21.00 -18.53
N HIS A 51 13.81 -20.48 -17.71
CA HIS A 51 12.52 -19.99 -18.18
C HIS A 51 12.54 -18.49 -18.51
N PHE A 52 13.32 -17.73 -17.75
CA PHE A 52 13.45 -16.28 -17.81
C PHE A 52 14.94 -15.92 -17.76
N PRO A 53 15.64 -15.88 -18.91
CA PRO A 53 17.08 -15.64 -18.98
C PRO A 53 17.43 -14.16 -18.75
N VAL A 54 17.09 -13.66 -17.57
CA VAL A 54 17.21 -12.25 -17.18
C VAL A 54 18.47 -11.99 -16.36
N PHE A 55 19.09 -13.04 -15.81
CA PHE A 55 20.33 -12.95 -15.04
C PHE A 55 21.58 -13.10 -15.90
N LYS A 56 21.47 -13.46 -17.18
CA LYS A 56 22.56 -13.53 -18.18
C LYS A 56 23.76 -14.36 -17.68
N ASN A 57 23.50 -15.50 -17.03
CA ASN A 57 24.53 -16.36 -16.43
C ASN A 57 25.38 -15.69 -15.33
N SER A 58 24.87 -14.63 -14.67
CA SER A 58 25.52 -14.08 -13.48
C SER A 58 25.67 -15.17 -12.43
N LYS A 59 26.82 -15.22 -11.74
CA LYS A 59 27.00 -16.20 -10.66
C LYS A 59 25.96 -15.94 -9.55
N PRO A 60 25.32 -16.98 -8.98
CA PRO A 60 24.33 -16.84 -7.91
C PRO A 60 24.82 -15.93 -6.77
N GLU A 61 26.04 -16.14 -6.33
CA GLU A 61 26.70 -15.37 -5.26
C GLU A 61 26.78 -13.87 -5.58
N GLN A 62 27.10 -13.51 -6.82
CA GLN A 62 27.20 -12.10 -7.25
C GLN A 62 25.82 -11.44 -7.30
N LEU A 63 24.81 -12.20 -7.75
CA LEU A 63 23.44 -11.73 -7.80
C LEU A 63 22.90 -11.41 -6.41
N ILE A 64 23.20 -12.26 -5.43
CA ILE A 64 22.70 -12.19 -4.06
C ILE A 64 23.42 -11.09 -3.27
N LYS A 65 24.75 -10.95 -3.40
CA LYS A 65 25.55 -9.98 -2.64
C LYS A 65 25.38 -8.53 -3.08
N GLN A 66 25.16 -8.28 -4.37
CA GLN A 66 24.97 -6.92 -4.90
C GLN A 66 23.49 -6.51 -4.96
N ALA A 67 22.63 -7.24 -4.25
CA ALA A 67 21.21 -7.11 -4.40
C ALA A 67 20.63 -6.01 -3.49
N GLU A 68 19.64 -5.32 -4.03
CA GLU A 68 18.97 -4.21 -3.38
C GLU A 68 17.48 -4.35 -3.63
N ILE A 69 16.71 -4.06 -2.58
CA ILE A 69 15.26 -3.84 -2.66
C ILE A 69 15.05 -2.35 -2.38
N ASP A 70 14.48 -1.62 -3.33
CA ASP A 70 14.36 -0.16 -3.23
C ASP A 70 13.57 0.23 -1.96
N VAL A 71 12.49 -0.48 -1.63
CA VAL A 71 11.80 -0.35 -0.33
C VAL A 71 11.31 -1.71 0.18
N LEU A 72 11.71 -2.08 1.40
CA LEU A 72 11.22 -3.26 2.12
C LEU A 72 10.27 -2.82 3.24
N GLY A 73 9.05 -3.36 3.26
CA GLY A 73 8.05 -3.12 4.31
C GLY A 73 7.67 -4.40 5.03
N LEU A 74 7.48 -4.31 6.34
CA LEU A 74 6.99 -5.38 7.20
C LEU A 74 5.74 -4.91 7.94
N ASN A 75 4.61 -5.53 7.64
CA ASN A 75 3.40 -5.44 8.43
C ASN A 75 3.41 -6.56 9.47
N ILE A 76 3.39 -6.17 10.74
CA ILE A 76 3.25 -7.06 11.88
C ILE A 76 1.81 -6.95 12.37
N ASP A 77 1.11 -8.08 12.39
CA ASP A 77 -0.21 -8.25 13.01
C ASP A 77 -0.11 -9.34 14.08
N GLU A 78 -1.10 -9.46 14.98
CA GLU A 78 -1.05 -10.38 16.14
C GLU A 78 -0.80 -11.84 15.74
N ASN A 79 -1.18 -12.23 14.51
CA ASN A 79 -1.14 -13.61 14.05
C ASN A 79 -0.19 -13.88 12.87
N MET A 80 0.22 -12.86 12.09
CA MET A 80 1.08 -13.06 10.91
C MET A 80 1.95 -11.82 10.60
N ASN A 81 3.15 -12.10 10.13
CA ASN A 81 4.06 -11.12 9.52
C ASN A 81 3.88 -11.15 8.00
N HIS A 82 3.65 -9.99 7.39
CA HIS A 82 3.52 -9.86 5.95
C HIS A 82 4.58 -8.91 5.39
N TYR A 83 5.30 -9.37 4.37
CA TYR A 83 6.41 -8.64 3.77
C TYR A 83 6.01 -8.06 2.41
N TYR A 84 6.45 -6.83 2.17
CA TYR A 84 6.34 -6.13 0.90
C TYR A 84 7.75 -5.79 0.41
N ALA A 85 8.20 -6.38 -0.70
CA ALA A 85 9.41 -5.97 -1.39
C ALA A 85 9.00 -5.16 -2.63
N VAL A 86 9.33 -3.87 -2.63
CA VAL A 86 8.89 -2.95 -3.68
C VAL A 86 10.10 -2.35 -4.37
N ASP A 87 10.22 -2.61 -5.67
CA ASP A 87 11.12 -1.90 -6.58
C ASP A 87 10.32 -0.77 -7.27
N VAL A 88 10.90 0.43 -7.39
CA VAL A 88 10.22 1.60 -7.96
C VAL A 88 11.08 2.33 -8.98
N ALA A 89 10.47 2.72 -10.10
CA ALA A 89 11.15 3.45 -11.16
C ALA A 89 10.37 4.70 -11.56
N TYR A 90 11.02 5.86 -11.42
CA TYR A 90 10.48 7.16 -11.82
C TYR A 90 11.43 7.89 -12.77
N HIS A 91 10.90 8.23 -13.95
CA HIS A 91 11.49 9.15 -14.90
C HIS A 91 10.38 9.95 -15.57
N GLU A 92 10.62 11.23 -15.88
CA GLU A 92 9.60 12.11 -16.50
C GLU A 92 9.09 11.58 -17.84
N GLN A 93 9.96 10.89 -18.60
CA GLN A 93 9.63 10.30 -19.90
C GLN A 93 9.00 8.90 -19.79
N GLY A 94 8.72 8.43 -18.56
CA GLY A 94 8.25 7.07 -18.27
C GLY A 94 9.39 6.05 -18.18
N LEU A 95 9.01 4.81 -17.87
CA LEU A 95 9.91 3.68 -17.69
C LEU A 95 10.72 3.41 -18.97
N ARG A 96 12.03 3.62 -18.88
CA ARG A 96 12.99 3.42 -19.98
C ARG A 96 14.29 2.85 -19.43
N TYR A 97 14.30 1.55 -19.19
CA TYR A 97 15.54 0.83 -18.90
C TYR A 97 16.15 0.29 -20.19
N GLY A 98 17.48 0.41 -20.31
CA GLY A 98 18.19 -0.03 -21.51
C GLY A 98 17.83 0.78 -22.76
N LYS A 99 18.25 0.27 -23.92
CA LYS A 99 18.02 0.85 -25.24
C LYS A 99 16.77 0.31 -25.92
N THR A 100 16.27 -0.85 -25.49
CA THR A 100 15.14 -1.53 -26.12
C THR A 100 14.04 -1.88 -25.11
N SER A 101 12.81 -2.05 -25.60
CA SER A 101 11.69 -2.54 -24.77
C SER A 101 11.97 -3.90 -24.13
N GLN A 102 12.67 -4.80 -24.83
CA GLN A 102 13.01 -6.11 -24.30
C GLN A 102 14.06 -6.04 -23.18
N GLU A 103 15.05 -5.17 -23.32
CA GLU A 103 15.99 -4.88 -22.23
C GLU A 103 15.25 -4.30 -21.02
N CYS A 104 14.29 -3.39 -21.25
CA CYS A 104 13.48 -2.82 -20.21
C CYS A 104 12.69 -3.88 -19.43
N ILE A 105 12.01 -4.76 -20.16
CA ILE A 105 11.25 -5.89 -19.60
C ILE A 105 12.19 -6.78 -18.78
N SER A 106 13.31 -7.21 -19.37
CA SER A 106 14.30 -8.08 -18.71
C SER A 106 14.81 -7.48 -17.40
N ILE A 107 15.10 -6.18 -17.35
CA ILE A 107 15.56 -5.49 -16.14
C ILE A 107 14.49 -5.47 -15.04
N VAL A 108 13.23 -5.23 -15.38
CA VAL A 108 12.12 -5.26 -14.41
C VAL A 108 11.91 -6.67 -13.84
N LEU A 109 11.85 -7.69 -14.70
CA LEU A 109 11.69 -9.07 -14.26
C LEU A 109 12.86 -9.51 -13.38
N LYS A 110 14.09 -9.12 -13.75
CA LYS A 110 15.29 -9.34 -12.95
C LYS A 110 15.17 -8.73 -11.55
N LYS A 111 14.67 -7.49 -11.44
CA LYS A 111 14.45 -6.82 -10.15
C LYS A 111 13.48 -7.61 -9.28
N MET A 112 12.30 -7.95 -9.81
CA MET A 112 11.27 -8.68 -9.07
C MET A 112 11.72 -10.07 -8.61
N LEU A 113 12.28 -10.88 -9.52
CA LEU A 113 12.77 -12.23 -9.19
C LEU A 113 13.89 -12.20 -8.15
N ARG A 114 14.80 -11.23 -8.25
CA ARG A 114 15.84 -11.01 -7.25
C ARG A 114 15.25 -10.65 -5.89
N SER A 115 14.28 -9.74 -5.83
CA SER A 115 13.59 -9.38 -4.58
C SER A 115 12.94 -10.61 -3.91
N ALA A 116 12.30 -11.49 -4.68
CA ALA A 116 11.77 -12.76 -4.19
C ALA A 116 12.87 -13.67 -3.60
N LEU A 117 13.96 -13.88 -4.35
CA LEU A 117 15.09 -14.70 -3.88
C LEU A 117 15.72 -14.14 -2.60
N LEU A 118 15.82 -12.82 -2.44
CA LEU A 118 16.37 -12.20 -1.23
C LEU A 118 15.48 -12.42 -0.01
N LEU A 119 14.15 -12.35 -0.16
CA LEU A 119 13.23 -12.69 0.92
C LEU A 119 13.42 -14.14 1.37
N TYR A 120 13.59 -15.06 0.42
CA TYR A 120 13.82 -16.45 0.74
C TYR A 120 15.18 -16.71 1.41
N LEU A 121 16.23 -16.06 0.93
CA LEU A 121 17.60 -16.26 1.38
C LEU A 121 17.88 -15.66 2.77
N TYR A 122 17.41 -14.44 3.01
CA TYR A 122 17.76 -13.66 4.21
C TYR A 122 16.67 -13.65 5.28
N PHE A 123 15.42 -13.97 4.92
CA PHE A 123 14.30 -14.00 5.86
C PHE A 123 13.61 -15.35 5.98
N ASN A 124 14.03 -16.36 5.19
CA ASN A 124 13.41 -17.68 5.14
C ASN A 124 11.90 -17.63 4.82
N LEU A 125 11.49 -16.70 3.96
CA LEU A 125 10.09 -16.50 3.60
C LEU A 125 9.79 -17.14 2.26
N LYS A 126 8.67 -17.86 2.17
CA LYS A 126 8.14 -18.36 0.90
C LYS A 126 6.90 -17.59 0.41
N ASN A 127 6.53 -16.53 1.13
CA ASN A 127 5.36 -15.71 0.84
C ASN A 127 5.68 -14.22 0.99
N GLY A 128 4.79 -13.38 0.46
CA GLY A 128 4.92 -11.93 0.48
C GLY A 128 4.56 -11.28 -0.85
N ASP A 129 4.47 -9.96 -0.86
CA ASP A 129 4.22 -9.18 -2.07
C ASP A 129 5.53 -8.73 -2.71
N ILE A 130 5.70 -9.06 -4.00
CA ILE A 130 6.81 -8.61 -4.82
C ILE A 130 6.27 -7.63 -5.85
N ILE A 131 6.56 -6.35 -5.66
CA ILE A 131 5.89 -5.27 -6.40
C ILE A 131 6.92 -4.51 -7.22
N PHE A 132 6.62 -4.29 -8.50
CA PHE A 132 7.30 -3.28 -9.29
C PHE A 132 6.34 -2.11 -9.55
N ALA A 133 6.76 -0.90 -9.21
CA ALA A 133 5.93 0.29 -9.33
C ALA A 133 6.55 1.34 -10.26
N SER A 134 5.74 1.89 -11.17
CA SER A 134 6.19 3.01 -12.02
C SER A 134 5.01 3.86 -12.49
N PRO A 135 5.05 5.20 -12.36
CA PRO A 135 3.90 6.05 -12.69
C PRO A 135 3.56 6.06 -14.18
N LYS A 136 4.50 5.71 -15.06
CA LYS A 136 4.28 5.77 -16.50
C LYS A 136 5.08 4.68 -17.22
N ILE A 137 4.38 3.75 -17.85
CA ILE A 137 4.93 2.68 -18.69
C ILE A 137 4.23 2.73 -20.04
N ASN A 138 4.98 2.58 -21.13
CA ASN A 138 4.40 2.46 -22.46
C ASN A 138 3.45 1.25 -22.54
N PRO A 139 2.26 1.35 -23.18
CA PRO A 139 1.27 0.26 -23.21
C PRO A 139 1.80 -1.09 -23.72
N ALA A 140 2.67 -1.09 -24.73
CA ALA A 140 3.24 -2.34 -25.25
C ALA A 140 4.14 -3.01 -24.20
N VAL A 141 5.02 -2.22 -23.56
CA VAL A 141 5.91 -2.70 -22.49
C VAL A 141 5.10 -3.17 -21.28
N HIS A 142 4.04 -2.44 -20.94
CA HIS A 142 3.14 -2.80 -19.84
C HIS A 142 2.47 -4.16 -20.07
N ASN A 143 1.87 -4.36 -21.26
CA ASN A 143 1.17 -5.60 -21.59
C ASN A 143 2.12 -6.80 -21.61
N ASP A 144 3.32 -6.63 -22.15
CA ASP A 144 4.35 -7.67 -22.14
C ASP A 144 4.83 -7.98 -20.72
N LEU A 145 5.04 -6.96 -19.88
CA LEU A 145 5.39 -7.15 -18.47
C LEU A 145 4.31 -7.94 -17.72
N GLU A 146 3.05 -7.55 -17.83
CA GLU A 146 1.92 -8.27 -17.21
C GLU A 146 1.89 -9.74 -17.63
N LYS A 147 2.07 -10.02 -18.93
CA LYS A 147 2.12 -11.40 -19.43
C LYS A 147 3.27 -12.19 -18.81
N GLN A 148 4.47 -11.61 -18.74
CA GLN A 148 5.65 -12.28 -18.19
C GLN A 148 5.53 -12.45 -16.66
N ILE A 149 5.01 -11.46 -15.95
CA ILE A 149 4.77 -11.52 -14.51
C ILE A 149 3.78 -12.64 -14.17
N ASN A 150 2.70 -12.80 -14.95
CA ASN A 150 1.77 -13.91 -14.78
C ASN A 150 2.43 -15.29 -15.02
N ASN A 151 3.39 -15.38 -15.94
CA ASN A 151 4.14 -16.62 -16.15
C ASN A 151 5.11 -16.90 -14.99
N ILE A 152 5.77 -15.87 -14.46
CA ILE A 152 6.62 -15.97 -13.26
C ILE A 152 5.78 -16.44 -12.08
N ASP A 153 4.62 -15.83 -11.84
CA ASP A 153 3.74 -16.18 -10.72
C ASP A 153 3.34 -17.66 -10.76
N LYS A 154 3.01 -18.19 -11.94
CA LYS A 154 2.74 -19.63 -12.13
C LYS A 154 3.96 -20.50 -11.81
N LEU A 155 5.12 -20.19 -12.41
CA LEU A 155 6.35 -20.96 -12.18
C LEU A 155 6.71 -20.99 -10.69
N ILE A 156 6.64 -19.85 -10.02
CA ILE A 156 7.00 -19.71 -8.62
C ILE A 156 6.02 -20.48 -7.71
N LYS A 157 4.72 -20.48 -8.04
CA LYS A 157 3.72 -21.32 -7.38
C LYS A 157 3.98 -22.81 -7.55
N ASP A 158 4.33 -23.24 -8.76
CA ASP A 158 4.69 -24.64 -9.04
C ASP A 158 5.93 -25.10 -8.24
N LEU A 159 6.81 -24.15 -7.89
CA LEU A 159 7.98 -24.37 -7.03
C LEU A 159 7.64 -24.32 -5.52
N GLY A 160 6.37 -24.17 -5.15
CA GLY A 160 5.90 -24.20 -3.76
C GLY A 160 6.07 -22.86 -3.01
N PHE A 161 6.06 -21.74 -3.72
CA PHE A 161 6.11 -20.39 -3.15
C PHE A 161 4.77 -19.68 -3.34
N GLU A 162 4.39 -18.88 -2.34
CA GLU A 162 3.16 -18.09 -2.28
C GLU A 162 3.47 -16.60 -2.37
N TYR A 163 4.43 -16.22 -3.23
CA TYR A 163 4.66 -14.82 -3.54
C TYR A 163 3.53 -14.28 -4.44
N ASN A 164 3.20 -13.01 -4.25
CA ASN A 164 2.28 -12.28 -5.10
C ASN A 164 3.06 -11.24 -5.92
N PHE A 165 3.32 -11.54 -7.19
CA PHE A 165 4.00 -10.61 -8.08
C PHE A 165 3.00 -9.61 -8.67
N ARG A 166 3.26 -8.31 -8.51
CA ARG A 166 2.37 -7.24 -8.99
C ARG A 166 3.11 -6.14 -9.74
N LEU A 167 2.53 -5.71 -10.85
CA LEU A 167 2.89 -4.47 -11.52
C LEU A 167 1.88 -3.39 -11.13
N ILE A 168 2.35 -2.31 -10.49
CA ILE A 168 1.51 -1.15 -10.20
C ILE A 168 1.97 0.01 -11.06
N ALA A 169 1.27 0.24 -12.18
CA ALA A 169 1.69 1.21 -13.18
C ALA A 169 0.57 2.11 -13.70
N ASN A 170 0.94 3.21 -14.35
CA ASN A 170 0.01 4.11 -15.04
C ASN A 170 -1.13 4.59 -14.11
N ASP A 171 -2.37 4.42 -14.55
CA ASP A 171 -3.57 4.74 -13.77
C ASP A 171 -3.60 4.02 -12.41
N ASN A 172 -3.16 2.77 -12.36
CA ASN A 172 -3.13 1.99 -11.12
C ASN A 172 -2.08 2.54 -10.15
N PHE A 173 -0.96 3.07 -10.64
CA PHE A 173 -0.01 3.78 -9.77
C PHE A 173 -0.66 5.00 -9.11
N THR A 174 -1.41 5.78 -9.90
CA THR A 174 -2.10 6.94 -9.36
C THR A 174 -3.16 6.51 -8.33
N LYS A 175 -4.01 5.55 -8.69
CA LYS A 175 -5.15 5.10 -7.88
C LYS A 175 -4.71 4.35 -6.62
N SER A 176 -3.77 3.41 -6.72
CA SER A 176 -3.39 2.50 -5.63
C SER A 176 -2.28 3.04 -4.73
N ILE A 177 -1.45 3.97 -5.22
CA ILE A 177 -0.29 4.48 -4.46
C ILE A 177 -0.45 5.97 -4.16
N LEU A 178 -0.57 6.80 -5.20
CA LEU A 178 -0.48 8.25 -5.03
C LEU A 178 -1.72 8.86 -4.34
N THR A 179 -2.92 8.55 -4.83
CA THR A 179 -4.19 9.08 -4.28
C THR A 179 -4.37 8.74 -2.80
N PRO A 180 -4.17 7.49 -2.34
CA PRO A 180 -4.15 7.11 -0.93
C PRO A 180 -3.33 8.04 -0.04
N ILE A 181 -2.15 8.42 -0.52
CA ILE A 181 -1.19 9.21 0.24
C ILE A 181 -1.56 10.69 0.24
N ILE A 182 -2.05 11.21 -0.89
CA ILE A 182 -2.59 12.57 -0.94
C ILE A 182 -3.75 12.72 0.06
N GLU A 183 -4.68 11.77 0.10
CA GLU A 183 -5.84 11.84 1.00
C GLU A 183 -5.43 11.84 2.48
N ILE A 184 -4.52 10.95 2.85
CA ILE A 184 -4.05 10.80 4.24
C ILE A 184 -3.13 11.94 4.67
N SER A 185 -2.43 12.60 3.75
CA SER A 185 -1.50 13.72 4.04
C SER A 185 -2.13 14.85 4.86
N SER A 186 -3.45 15.05 4.73
CA SER A 186 -4.24 16.04 5.46
C SER A 186 -4.58 15.64 6.91
N THR A 187 -4.42 14.37 7.25
CA THR A 187 -4.80 13.76 8.52
C THR A 187 -3.61 13.36 9.39
N VAL A 188 -2.45 13.10 8.78
CA VAL A 188 -1.20 12.79 9.50
C VAL A 188 -0.55 14.09 9.93
N ALA A 189 -0.59 14.37 11.23
CA ALA A 189 0.13 15.49 11.81
C ALA A 189 1.62 15.14 11.96
N ASP A 190 2.49 16.11 11.68
CA ASP A 190 3.88 16.11 12.11
C ASP A 190 4.67 14.82 11.79
N THR A 191 4.77 14.49 10.50
CA THR A 191 5.60 13.38 10.01
C THR A 191 6.95 13.87 9.51
N SER A 192 8.02 13.12 9.77
CA SER A 192 9.35 13.35 9.19
C SER A 192 9.51 12.79 7.77
N GLU A 193 8.45 12.21 7.19
CA GLU A 193 8.48 11.58 5.86
C GLU A 193 8.53 12.65 4.76
N LEU A 194 9.63 12.69 4.00
CA LEU A 194 9.92 13.75 3.01
C LEU A 194 8.80 13.94 1.99
N PHE A 195 8.25 12.84 1.45
CA PHE A 195 7.16 12.94 0.46
C PHE A 195 5.89 13.56 1.07
N MET A 196 5.50 13.10 2.26
CA MET A 196 4.35 13.65 3.00
C MET A 196 4.55 15.13 3.35
N ARG A 197 5.76 15.51 3.78
CA ARG A 197 6.10 16.91 4.06
C ARG A 197 6.07 17.78 2.82
N ALA A 198 6.56 17.29 1.68
CA ALA A 198 6.46 18.00 0.41
C ALA A 198 4.99 18.21 -0.01
N LEU A 199 4.14 17.20 0.15
CA LEU A 199 2.69 17.32 -0.10
C LEU A 199 2.02 18.33 0.84
N GLN A 200 2.33 18.26 2.14
CA GLN A 200 1.80 19.20 3.13
C GLN A 200 2.22 20.63 2.85
N LEU A 201 3.49 20.85 2.51
CA LEU A 201 4.01 22.16 2.10
C LEU A 201 3.28 22.68 0.85
N SER A 202 3.15 21.85 -0.18
CA SER A 202 2.41 22.19 -1.40
C SER A 202 0.96 22.61 -1.09
N ASN A 203 0.30 21.88 -0.18
CA ASN A 203 -1.06 22.18 0.24
C ASN A 203 -1.15 23.47 1.07
N LEU A 204 -0.16 23.79 1.90
CA LEU A 204 -0.10 25.05 2.64
C LEU A 204 0.01 26.25 1.67
N CYS A 205 0.91 26.19 0.69
CA CYS A 205 1.06 27.25 -0.31
C CYS A 205 -0.21 27.42 -1.19
N LYS A 206 -0.96 26.33 -1.43
CA LYS A 206 -2.24 26.38 -2.14
C LYS A 206 -3.37 27.02 -1.32
N LYS A 207 -3.35 26.87 0.02
CA LYS A 207 -4.34 27.50 0.90
C LYS A 207 -4.22 29.02 0.94
N GLU A 208 -3.01 29.55 0.77
CA GLU A 208 -2.77 31.01 0.70
C GLU A 208 -3.20 31.61 -0.65
N SER A 209 -3.28 30.81 -1.71
CA SER A 209 -3.69 31.26 -3.06
C SER A 209 -5.19 31.15 -3.32
N ASN A 210 -5.93 30.35 -2.54
CA ASN A 210 -7.36 30.09 -2.75
C ASN A 210 -8.28 30.69 -1.67
N LYS A 211 -8.48 32.02 -1.70
CA LYS A 211 -9.78 32.63 -1.34
C LYS A 211 -10.80 32.54 -2.50
N GLN A 212 -10.37 32.14 -3.69
CA GLN A 212 -11.22 31.80 -4.83
C GLN A 212 -10.58 30.58 -5.54
N VAL A 213 -11.39 29.74 -6.18
CA VAL A 213 -11.00 28.51 -6.91
C VAL A 213 -10.91 27.22 -6.05
N ASN A 214 -12.01 26.90 -5.38
CA ASN A 214 -12.38 25.51 -5.08
C ASN A 214 -12.86 24.82 -6.37
N GLN A 215 -11.97 24.33 -7.22
CA GLN A 215 -12.39 23.50 -8.37
C GLN A 215 -11.24 22.71 -9.05
N ILE A 216 -10.51 21.87 -8.30
CA ILE A 216 -9.66 20.82 -8.92
C ILE A 216 -9.88 19.43 -8.28
N SER A 217 -10.70 19.30 -7.23
CA SER A 217 -10.93 18.04 -6.52
C SER A 217 -12.40 17.57 -6.58
N LYS A 218 -12.98 17.51 -7.77
CA LYS A 218 -14.21 16.73 -8.00
C LYS A 218 -14.01 15.91 -9.28
N ASN A 219 -14.22 14.59 -9.17
CA ASN A 219 -14.12 13.58 -10.24
C ASN A 219 -12.76 12.88 -10.45
N ILE A 220 -12.24 12.26 -9.40
CA ILE A 220 -11.50 11.00 -9.57
C ILE A 220 -12.28 9.94 -8.81
N ASN A 221 -12.69 8.86 -9.49
CA ASN A 221 -13.49 7.78 -8.91
C ASN A 221 -12.83 7.23 -7.63
N LYS A 222 -13.36 7.66 -6.47
CA LYS A 222 -12.85 7.37 -5.12
C LYS A 222 -12.91 5.89 -4.73
N ASN A 223 -13.64 5.06 -5.47
CA ASN A 223 -13.86 3.65 -5.09
C ASN A 223 -12.66 2.73 -5.33
N ILE A 224 -11.68 3.11 -6.17
CA ILE A 224 -10.54 2.21 -6.49
C ILE A 224 -9.35 2.41 -5.51
N ALA A 225 -9.22 3.60 -4.91
CA ALA A 225 -8.08 3.94 -4.04
C ALA A 225 -8.10 3.25 -2.66
N TYR A 226 -9.26 2.77 -2.20
CA TYR A 226 -9.40 2.20 -0.86
C TYR A 226 -9.14 0.69 -0.78
N ASN A 227 -9.07 -0.03 -1.91
CA ASN A 227 -8.80 -1.48 -1.93
C ASN A 227 -7.38 -1.84 -1.46
N GLU A 228 -6.46 -0.88 -1.39
CA GLU A 228 -5.11 -1.14 -0.89
C GLU A 228 -4.99 -1.07 0.64
N PHE A 229 -5.98 -0.52 1.34
CA PHE A 229 -6.01 -0.46 2.81
C PHE A 229 -6.85 -1.62 3.36
N LYS A 230 -6.55 -2.12 4.57
CA LYS A 230 -7.52 -2.94 5.31
C LYS A 230 -8.79 -2.13 5.54
N ILE A 231 -9.96 -2.77 5.53
CA ILE A 231 -11.24 -2.05 5.70
C ILE A 231 -11.28 -1.19 6.98
N GLY A 232 -10.72 -1.68 8.09
CA GLY A 232 -10.63 -0.91 9.33
C GLY A 232 -9.90 0.42 9.12
N SER A 233 -8.77 0.41 8.41
CA SER A 233 -7.99 1.61 8.08
C SER A 233 -8.73 2.53 7.13
N THR A 234 -9.40 1.97 6.12
CA THR A 234 -10.30 2.73 5.21
C THR A 234 -11.34 3.49 6.03
N VAL A 235 -12.07 2.82 6.91
CA VAL A 235 -13.11 3.43 7.75
C VAL A 235 -12.49 4.47 8.67
N LYS A 236 -11.39 4.14 9.35
CA LYS A 236 -10.70 5.04 10.27
C LYS A 236 -10.34 6.37 9.61
N ASN A 237 -9.68 6.29 8.45
CA ASN A 237 -9.23 7.48 7.71
C ASN A 237 -10.41 8.27 7.15
N LYS A 238 -11.43 7.56 6.64
CA LYS A 238 -12.61 8.20 6.08
C LYS A 238 -13.43 8.92 7.14
N MET A 239 -13.67 8.28 8.27
CA MET A 239 -14.39 8.89 9.41
C MET A 239 -13.63 10.10 9.96
N LYS A 240 -12.29 10.01 10.09
CA LYS A 240 -11.46 11.16 10.45
C LYS A 240 -11.66 12.34 9.50
N TYR A 241 -11.65 12.08 8.20
CA TYR A 241 -11.85 13.12 7.20
C TYR A 241 -13.28 13.71 7.24
N LEU A 242 -14.31 12.86 7.33
CA LEU A 242 -15.71 13.28 7.32
C LEU A 242 -16.05 14.15 8.54
N LEU A 243 -15.59 13.75 9.73
CA LEU A 243 -15.80 14.51 10.97
C LEU A 243 -15.02 15.83 10.94
N LYS A 244 -13.72 15.80 10.62
CA LYS A 244 -12.85 16.99 10.59
C LYS A 244 -13.33 18.08 9.63
N ASN A 245 -13.96 17.69 8.53
CA ASN A 245 -14.45 18.63 7.51
C ASN A 245 -15.96 18.91 7.61
N ASN A 246 -16.62 18.52 8.72
CA ASN A 246 -18.06 18.71 8.93
C ASN A 246 -18.93 18.23 7.76
N GLN A 247 -18.58 17.08 7.17
CA GLN A 247 -19.30 16.48 6.03
C GLN A 247 -20.45 15.56 6.44
N LEU A 248 -20.74 15.47 7.73
CA LEU A 248 -21.84 14.68 8.28
C LEU A 248 -22.88 15.62 8.85
N THR A 249 -24.14 15.44 8.46
CA THR A 249 -25.25 16.17 9.06
C THR A 249 -25.49 15.68 10.50
N ALA A 250 -26.24 16.45 11.30
CA ALA A 250 -26.64 16.01 12.64
C ALA A 250 -27.41 14.67 12.59
N GLN A 251 -28.22 14.45 11.54
CA GLN A 251 -28.93 13.19 11.35
C GLN A 251 -27.98 12.04 11.02
N ASP A 252 -26.92 12.26 10.23
CA ASP A 252 -25.90 11.24 9.97
C ASP A 252 -25.20 10.84 11.27
N ILE A 253 -24.83 11.81 12.11
CA ILE A 253 -24.21 11.53 13.42
C ILE A 253 -25.16 10.72 14.31
N LEU A 254 -26.44 11.09 14.38
CA LEU A 254 -27.44 10.32 15.13
C LEU A 254 -27.58 8.89 14.60
N ASN A 255 -27.63 8.71 13.28
CA ASN A 255 -27.72 7.41 12.64
C ASN A 255 -26.48 6.55 12.95
N LEU A 256 -25.28 7.13 12.92
CA LEU A 256 -24.02 6.43 13.20
C LEU A 256 -23.87 6.03 14.67
N LYS A 257 -24.62 6.67 15.58
CA LYS A 257 -24.73 6.30 17.00
C LYS A 257 -25.82 5.25 17.26
N ASP A 258 -26.70 5.00 16.29
CA ASP A 258 -27.75 3.99 16.41
C ASP A 258 -27.25 2.59 15.99
N LYS A 259 -27.31 1.66 16.94
CA LYS A 259 -26.86 0.27 16.72
C LYS A 259 -27.63 -0.43 15.60
N ASN A 260 -28.95 -0.21 15.49
CA ASN A 260 -29.79 -0.90 14.52
C ASN A 260 -29.54 -0.37 13.11
N TYR A 261 -29.35 0.94 12.96
CA TYR A 261 -28.93 1.59 11.73
C TYR A 261 -27.58 1.05 11.29
N CYS A 262 -26.57 1.00 12.17
CA CYS A 262 -25.25 0.48 11.83
C CYS A 262 -25.29 -1.01 11.47
N LYS A 263 -26.12 -1.81 12.15
CA LYS A 263 -26.33 -3.22 11.80
C LYS A 263 -26.96 -3.38 10.43
N LYS A 264 -27.97 -2.57 10.10
CA LYS A 264 -28.65 -2.62 8.79
C LYS A 264 -27.78 -2.08 7.66
N THR A 265 -26.96 -1.07 7.93
CA THR A 265 -26.21 -0.31 6.92
C THR A 265 -24.83 -0.91 6.65
N PHE A 266 -24.14 -1.41 7.67
CA PHE A 266 -22.76 -1.89 7.60
C PHE A 266 -22.57 -3.33 8.09
N ASN A 267 -23.64 -3.98 8.53
CA ASN A 267 -23.59 -5.26 9.24
C ASN A 267 -22.77 -5.22 10.56
N LEU A 268 -22.53 -4.04 11.13
CA LEU A 268 -21.82 -3.87 12.40
C LEU A 268 -22.67 -4.29 13.59
N LYS A 269 -22.05 -4.92 14.60
CA LYS A 269 -22.72 -5.31 15.85
C LYS A 269 -22.84 -4.16 16.85
N TYR A 270 -22.13 -3.07 16.62
CA TYR A 270 -21.98 -1.93 17.52
C TYR A 270 -22.30 -0.64 16.76
N PRO A 271 -22.73 0.44 17.45
CA PRO A 271 -22.73 1.78 16.89
C PRO A 271 -21.36 2.13 16.29
N LEU A 272 -21.34 2.75 15.11
CA LEU A 272 -20.09 3.19 14.50
C LEU A 272 -19.45 4.32 15.30
N LEU A 273 -20.26 5.22 15.86
CA LEU A 273 -19.83 6.31 16.73
C LEU A 273 -20.40 6.12 18.13
N ILE A 274 -19.58 6.45 19.14
CA ILE A 274 -20.01 6.67 20.51
C ILE A 274 -19.38 7.97 21.02
N ASN A 275 -20.00 8.60 22.01
CA ASN A 275 -19.42 9.80 22.63
C ASN A 275 -18.19 9.42 23.47
N LYS A 276 -17.29 10.40 23.70
CA LYS A 276 -16.09 10.22 24.54
C LYS A 276 -16.37 9.76 25.98
N ASN A 277 -17.57 10.03 26.49
CA ASN A 277 -17.98 9.65 27.84
C ASN A 277 -18.49 8.20 27.94
N GLU A 278 -18.64 7.51 26.81
CA GLU A 278 -19.11 6.13 26.75
C GLU A 278 -17.94 5.15 26.77
N SER A 279 -18.20 3.92 27.27
CA SER A 279 -17.17 2.88 27.36
C SER A 279 -16.76 2.39 25.97
N ARG A 280 -15.44 2.27 25.75
CA ARG A 280 -14.87 1.64 24.54
C ARG A 280 -14.89 0.11 24.57
N TYR A 281 -15.27 -0.49 25.70
CA TYR A 281 -15.22 -1.93 25.93
C TYR A 281 -16.62 -2.54 25.87
N ASP A 282 -16.72 -3.74 25.31
CA ASP A 282 -17.93 -4.56 25.42
C ASP A 282 -18.06 -5.21 26.81
N ASP A 283 -19.20 -5.88 27.05
CA ASP A 283 -19.49 -6.58 28.32
C ASP A 283 -18.48 -7.69 28.66
N LYS A 284 -17.62 -8.06 27.70
CA LYS A 284 -16.55 -9.06 27.86
C LYS A 284 -15.17 -8.40 28.01
N GLY A 285 -15.12 -7.07 28.17
CA GLY A 285 -13.88 -6.31 28.33
C GLY A 285 -13.07 -6.14 27.05
N ARG A 286 -13.62 -6.41 25.86
CA ARG A 286 -12.90 -6.27 24.59
C ARG A 286 -13.07 -4.86 24.03
N ALA A 287 -11.97 -4.24 23.61
CA ALA A 287 -12.00 -2.89 23.04
C ALA A 287 -12.62 -2.89 21.63
N ARG A 288 -13.84 -2.35 21.48
CA ARG A 288 -14.60 -2.27 20.22
C ARG A 288 -14.45 -0.96 19.48
N TYR A 289 -13.71 -0.03 20.05
CA TYR A 289 -13.51 1.30 19.52
C TYR A 289 -12.03 1.68 19.59
N TRP A 290 -11.53 2.38 18.57
CA TRP A 290 -10.16 2.88 18.58
C TRP A 290 -9.93 3.82 19.77
N VAL A 291 -8.72 3.80 20.33
CA VAL A 291 -8.33 4.67 21.46
C VAL A 291 -8.26 6.14 21.07
N THR A 292 -8.05 6.43 19.79
CA THR A 292 -8.00 7.78 19.25
C THR A 292 -9.38 8.43 19.32
N LEU A 293 -9.46 9.63 19.90
CA LEU A 293 -10.63 10.50 19.80
C LEU A 293 -10.64 11.21 18.44
N PHE A 294 -11.82 11.33 17.86
CA PHE A 294 -12.07 12.01 16.60
C PHE A 294 -12.81 13.31 16.91
N GLU A 295 -12.22 14.44 16.49
CA GLU A 295 -12.69 15.81 16.80
C GLU A 295 -12.99 16.02 18.31
N ASP A 296 -12.19 15.42 19.19
CA ASP A 296 -12.32 15.52 20.66
C ASP A 296 -13.70 15.18 21.25
N GLU A 297 -14.54 14.50 20.47
CA GLU A 297 -15.94 14.21 20.81
C GLU A 297 -16.29 12.73 20.70
N TYR A 298 -15.74 12.01 19.72
CA TYR A 298 -16.22 10.66 19.38
C TYR A 298 -15.12 9.60 19.39
N TYR A 299 -15.51 8.37 19.76
CA TYR A 299 -14.78 7.16 19.40
C TYR A 299 -15.45 6.47 18.21
N VAL A 300 -14.63 5.85 17.35
CA VAL A 300 -15.10 5.13 16.16
C VAL A 300 -14.85 3.63 16.32
N CYS A 301 -15.85 2.82 15.95
CA CYS A 301 -15.82 1.36 16.05
C CYS A 301 -14.69 0.76 15.19
N ASN A 302 -13.94 -0.19 15.77
CA ASN A 302 -12.80 -0.85 15.15
C ASN A 302 -13.11 -2.29 14.65
N ASP A 303 -14.31 -2.81 14.90
CA ASP A 303 -14.71 -4.22 14.63
C ASP A 303 -15.18 -4.41 13.18
N TRP A 304 -14.28 -4.17 12.23
CA TRP A 304 -14.54 -4.24 10.79
C TRP A 304 -13.92 -5.48 10.13
N TYR A 305 -14.68 -6.07 9.21
CA TYR A 305 -14.31 -7.25 8.42
C TYR A 305 -14.43 -6.93 6.93
N GLU A 306 -13.58 -7.54 6.10
CA GLU A 306 -13.40 -7.13 4.69
C GLU A 306 -14.68 -7.24 3.85
N ASN A 307 -15.56 -8.19 4.19
CA ASN A 307 -16.87 -8.35 3.55
C ASN A 307 -17.83 -7.15 3.77
N GLN A 308 -17.53 -6.25 4.71
CA GLN A 308 -18.31 -5.04 4.99
C GLN A 308 -17.85 -3.82 4.18
N ARG A 309 -16.78 -3.96 3.37
CA ARG A 309 -16.22 -2.84 2.58
C ARG A 309 -17.25 -2.21 1.66
N GLN A 310 -17.91 -3.03 0.85
CA GLN A 310 -18.84 -2.54 -0.15
C GLN A 310 -19.99 -1.75 0.48
N ASP A 311 -20.48 -2.20 1.63
CA ASP A 311 -21.52 -1.52 2.40
C ASP A 311 -21.07 -0.13 2.87
N PHE A 312 -19.85 -0.04 3.42
CA PHE A 312 -19.26 1.22 3.86
C PHE A 312 -19.01 2.20 2.69
N GLU A 313 -18.49 1.72 1.56
CA GLU A 313 -18.22 2.54 0.38
C GLU A 313 -19.51 3.05 -0.27
N ASN A 314 -20.54 2.20 -0.32
CA ASN A 314 -21.88 2.57 -0.79
C ASN A 314 -22.48 3.68 0.09
N TRP A 315 -22.35 3.56 1.41
CA TRP A 315 -22.79 4.60 2.33
C TRP A 315 -22.01 5.91 2.16
N CYS A 316 -20.68 5.85 2.04
CA CYS A 316 -19.84 7.03 1.78
C CYS A 316 -20.23 7.77 0.51
N SER A 317 -20.64 7.02 -0.53
CA SER A 317 -21.09 7.58 -1.81
C SER A 317 -22.43 8.29 -1.68
N LYS A 318 -23.36 7.75 -0.89
CA LYS A 318 -24.67 8.38 -0.63
C LYS A 318 -24.54 9.72 0.10
N ILE A 319 -23.66 9.80 1.10
CA ILE A 319 -23.44 11.03 1.86
C ILE A 319 -22.82 12.13 0.99
N GLN A 320 -21.92 11.78 0.07
CA GLN A 320 -21.31 12.76 -0.83
C GLN A 320 -22.27 13.32 -1.89
N ASN A 321 -23.40 12.64 -2.16
CA ASN A 321 -24.42 13.09 -3.10
C ASN A 321 -25.56 13.89 -2.43
N ASN A 322 -25.67 13.83 -1.10
CA ASN A 322 -26.72 14.51 -0.33
C ASN A 322 -26.27 15.85 0.29
N ASN A 323 -25.02 16.26 0.07
CA ASN A 323 -24.42 17.53 0.51
C ASN A 323 -23.97 18.37 -0.70
#